data_AF-A0A3A9YM56-F1
#
_entry.id   AF-A0A3A9YM56-F1
#
_cell.length_a   1.000
_cell.length_b   1.000
_cell.length_c   1.000
_cell.angle_alpha   90.00
_cell.angle_beta   90.00
_cell.angle_gamma   90.00
#
_symmetry.space_group_name_H-M   'P 1'
#
loop_
_entity.id
_entity.type
_entity.pdbx_description
1 polymer ?
#
loop_
_entity_poly.entity_id
_entity_poly.type
_entity_poly.pdbx_seq_one_letter_code
_entity_poly.pdbx_strand_id
1 'polypeptide(L)'
;MKTLYYYVLTMALIISSSCSNDDEQLPSQELETENKAPLKATLLGPTNDEELQQFSGITLSWKGEDPDGDPLTYEILLDQDPTQLQTIASAINEETYTIDHLIAGETYYWKIRSTDTNDLTSLSDLRKFSIYEKVWEGNLSISSQADLDNFESNGYTRIAGNFFVGQIENPRSNQLKTLHKIDGGLWFSRNNFIDLEGLENLTSVGELGVMLTSNNFLETIEHLKNLKKAGSIVIDDNPSLISLDGLQNITELTGRFFLADLPLITNLDGFPEAIKEIPGNLYISKLPMITNIDSLQNIEKITGTLNINFTSLNNFNGLSNLTEIGEDLRVTYNDDLTTVNFPNLAIVKEYFNIANNENLTSLNFDVLSSHIGTIAIISNPMLSEITGFNNLTTVTDYLSILGNDSLIKIDGFNSLSEATENLNLQFRNNDILETISGFNSLTNVAELTIFNNDNMSSIILNTIETANTISLNNNDNLTNIGLENLNNVATSFEINTNPILTNYCGLSNYASLAVQEQKEIDILNNGYNPTTEMIANATQCQQ
;
A
#
# COMPACT_ATOMS: atom_id res chain seq x y z
N MET A 1 61.38 -53.37 -39.70
CA MET A 1 60.21 -54.27 -39.78
C MET A 1 59.05 -53.34 -40.12
N LYS A 2 58.58 -53.18 -41.38
CA LYS A 2 57.89 -54.13 -42.28
C LYS A 2 56.68 -54.75 -41.57
N THR A 3 55.44 -54.69 -42.08
CA THR A 3 54.91 -54.53 -43.47
C THR A 3 53.55 -53.81 -43.41
N LEU A 4 52.93 -53.27 -44.46
CA LEU A 4 52.06 -53.92 -45.48
C LEU A 4 51.36 -52.78 -46.31
N TYR A 5 50.51 -53.03 -47.31
CA TYR A 5 50.89 -53.10 -48.73
C TYR A 5 50.19 -51.98 -49.56
N TYR A 6 50.48 -51.87 -50.87
CA TYR A 6 49.77 -50.99 -51.83
C TYR A 6 49.54 -51.74 -53.17
N TYR A 7 48.32 -51.61 -53.72
CA TYR A 7 47.94 -51.51 -55.16
C TYR A 7 48.00 -52.71 -56.16
N VAL A 8 46.85 -52.87 -56.86
CA VAL A 8 46.64 -52.99 -58.34
C VAL A 8 46.30 -54.33 -59.04
N LEU A 9 45.15 -54.29 -59.74
CA LEU A 9 44.59 -55.05 -60.90
C LEU A 9 44.78 -56.57 -61.04
N THR A 10 43.68 -57.26 -61.37
CA THR A 10 43.40 -57.73 -62.75
C THR A 10 41.93 -58.17 -62.92
N MET A 11 41.55 -58.57 -64.15
CA MET A 11 40.19 -58.42 -64.71
C MET A 11 39.55 -59.76 -65.12
N ALA A 12 38.20 -59.79 -65.12
CA ALA A 12 37.30 -60.63 -65.91
C ALA A 12 37.20 -62.16 -65.67
N LEU A 13 35.96 -62.61 -65.47
CA LEU A 13 35.40 -63.79 -66.16
C LEU A 13 33.91 -63.55 -66.49
N ILE A 14 33.39 -64.19 -67.55
CA ILE A 14 32.08 -63.91 -68.18
C ILE A 14 31.34 -65.26 -68.42
N ILE A 15 30.02 -65.22 -68.69
CA ILE A 15 29.16 -66.24 -69.36
C ILE A 15 28.57 -67.33 -68.40
N SER A 16 27.41 -67.17 -67.74
CA SER A 16 25.98 -67.06 -68.19
C SER A 16 25.17 -68.37 -68.21
N SER A 17 23.84 -68.22 -68.06
CA SER A 17 22.71 -69.16 -68.36
C SER A 17 22.34 -70.24 -67.31
N SER A 18 21.06 -70.54 -67.05
CA SER A 18 19.77 -69.82 -67.30
C SER A 18 18.60 -70.52 -66.58
N CYS A 19 17.44 -69.83 -66.46
CA CYS A 19 16.11 -70.32 -66.02
C CYS A 19 15.92 -70.50 -64.49
N SER A 20 14.76 -70.18 -63.89
CA SER A 20 13.46 -69.71 -64.42
C SER A 20 12.67 -68.85 -63.41
N ASN A 21 11.86 -67.94 -63.96
CA ASN A 21 10.60 -67.32 -63.46
C ASN A 21 10.21 -67.45 -61.98
N ASP A 22 9.86 -66.32 -61.34
CA ASP A 22 8.46 -65.83 -61.27
C ASP A 22 8.43 -64.32 -60.92
N ASP A 23 7.27 -63.67 -61.07
CA ASP A 23 7.09 -62.21 -60.93
C ASP A 23 7.31 -61.70 -59.49
N GLU A 24 8.10 -60.63 -59.35
CA GLU A 24 8.13 -59.79 -58.15
C GLU A 24 8.08 -58.31 -58.56
N GLN A 25 6.99 -57.63 -58.19
CA GLN A 25 6.89 -56.17 -58.35
C GLN A 25 7.83 -55.50 -57.34
N LEU A 26 8.97 -55.00 -57.81
CA LEU A 26 9.83 -54.13 -57.01
C LEU A 26 9.15 -52.78 -56.79
N PRO A 27 9.09 -52.26 -55.54
CA PRO A 27 8.49 -50.95 -55.28
C PRO A 27 9.33 -49.84 -55.91
N SER A 28 8.65 -48.80 -56.43
CA SER A 28 9.30 -47.53 -56.69
C SER A 28 9.75 -46.92 -55.37
N GLN A 29 11.06 -46.88 -55.11
CA GLN A 29 11.60 -45.98 -54.11
C GLN A 29 11.36 -44.55 -54.57
N GLU A 30 10.38 -43.89 -53.97
CA GLU A 30 10.31 -42.43 -54.00
C GLU A 30 11.56 -41.90 -53.29
N LEU A 31 12.28 -41.01 -53.97
CA LEU A 31 13.42 -40.32 -53.39
C LEU A 31 12.87 -39.27 -52.43
N GLU A 32 12.79 -39.58 -51.14
CA GLU A 32 12.56 -38.58 -50.09
C GLU A 32 13.64 -37.50 -50.21
N THR A 33 13.24 -36.31 -50.61
CA THR A 33 14.11 -35.14 -50.67
C THR A 33 14.31 -34.61 -49.25
N GLU A 34 15.57 -34.36 -48.87
CA GLU A 34 15.93 -33.76 -47.59
C GLU A 34 15.20 -32.41 -47.41
N ASN A 35 14.45 -32.29 -46.31
CA ASN A 35 13.64 -31.12 -46.00
C ASN A 35 14.51 -29.87 -45.84
N LYS A 36 14.11 -28.75 -46.43
CA LYS A 36 14.81 -27.47 -46.35
C LYS A 36 14.14 -26.57 -45.32
N ALA A 37 14.96 -25.81 -44.59
CA ALA A 37 14.44 -24.79 -43.69
C ALA A 37 13.64 -23.71 -44.45
N PRO A 38 12.67 -23.05 -43.79
CA PRO A 38 11.88 -21.99 -44.38
C PRO A 38 12.73 -20.87 -44.99
N LEU A 39 12.20 -20.21 -46.01
CA LEU A 39 12.78 -18.93 -46.45
C LEU A 39 12.58 -17.87 -45.37
N LYS A 40 13.40 -16.81 -45.40
CA LYS A 40 13.21 -15.66 -44.51
C LYS A 40 11.82 -15.05 -44.77
N ALA A 41 11.03 -14.87 -43.71
CA ALA A 41 9.75 -14.18 -43.84
C ALA A 41 9.96 -12.74 -44.38
N THR A 42 9.21 -12.40 -45.43
CA THR A 42 9.19 -11.04 -45.99
C THR A 42 8.28 -10.17 -45.14
N LEU A 43 8.85 -9.19 -44.44
CA LEU A 43 8.06 -8.27 -43.63
C LEU A 43 7.31 -7.28 -44.54
N LEU A 44 5.99 -7.16 -44.38
CA LEU A 44 5.11 -6.36 -45.23
C LEU A 44 4.85 -5.00 -44.58
N GLY A 45 4.29 -4.98 -43.36
CA GLY A 45 3.97 -3.77 -42.60
C GLY A 45 4.16 -3.96 -41.08
N PRO A 46 4.46 -2.92 -40.30
CA PRO A 46 4.84 -1.57 -40.73
C PRO A 46 6.11 -1.58 -41.60
N THR A 47 6.19 -0.64 -42.53
CA THR A 47 7.36 -0.43 -43.40
C THR A 47 8.59 -0.03 -42.58
N ASN A 48 9.79 -0.28 -43.12
CA ASN A 48 11.00 0.04 -42.37
C ASN A 48 11.19 1.56 -42.28
N ASP A 49 11.49 2.05 -41.08
CA ASP A 49 11.52 3.49 -40.75
C ASP A 49 10.14 4.18 -40.84
N GLU A 50 9.02 3.43 -40.81
CA GLU A 50 7.68 4.04 -40.75
C GLU A 50 7.43 4.72 -39.41
N GLU A 51 6.89 5.94 -39.44
CA GLU A 51 6.38 6.64 -38.26
C GLU A 51 4.85 6.52 -38.22
N LEU A 52 4.33 5.83 -37.21
CA LEU A 52 2.91 5.55 -37.06
C LEU A 52 2.25 6.63 -36.20
N GLN A 53 1.13 7.17 -36.72
CA GLN A 53 0.24 8.12 -36.04
C GLN A 53 -0.84 7.42 -35.18
N GLN A 54 -0.76 6.10 -35.07
CA GLN A 54 -1.66 5.24 -34.34
C GLN A 54 -0.84 4.48 -33.28
N PHE A 55 -1.45 4.22 -32.12
CA PHE A 55 -0.75 3.77 -30.90
C PHE A 55 -1.26 2.40 -30.40
N SER A 56 -2.41 1.97 -30.93
CA SER A 56 -3.07 0.68 -30.69
C SER A 56 -3.65 0.16 -32.00
N GLY A 57 -3.91 -1.14 -32.13
CA GLY A 57 -4.38 -1.76 -33.36
C GLY A 57 -3.32 -1.84 -34.47
N ILE A 58 -2.03 -1.70 -34.15
CA ILE A 58 -0.95 -1.75 -35.14
C ILE A 58 -0.76 -3.20 -35.60
N THR A 59 -1.04 -3.46 -36.87
CA THR A 59 -0.92 -4.81 -37.44
C THR A 59 0.48 -5.02 -38.02
N LEU A 60 1.30 -5.82 -37.32
CA LEU A 60 2.46 -6.47 -37.94
C LEU A 60 1.95 -7.45 -38.99
N SER A 61 2.58 -7.46 -40.16
CA SER A 61 2.22 -8.34 -41.28
C SER A 61 3.47 -8.80 -42.02
N TRP A 62 3.49 -10.06 -42.42
CA TRP A 62 4.60 -10.69 -43.11
C TRP A 62 4.11 -11.66 -44.19
N LYS A 63 5.04 -12.31 -44.88
CA LYS A 63 4.80 -13.47 -45.74
C LYS A 63 5.88 -14.51 -45.47
N GLY A 64 5.49 -15.67 -44.98
CA GLY A 64 6.34 -16.86 -44.94
C GLY A 64 6.20 -17.68 -46.22
N GLU A 65 7.30 -18.29 -46.63
CA GLU A 65 7.37 -19.25 -47.74
C GLU A 65 8.32 -20.37 -47.36
N ASP A 66 7.92 -21.60 -47.64
CA ASP A 66 8.74 -22.80 -47.44
C ASP A 66 9.15 -23.40 -48.81
N PRO A 67 10.42 -23.81 -49.02
CA PRO A 67 10.87 -24.37 -50.29
C PRO A 67 10.24 -25.71 -50.69
N ASP A 68 9.78 -26.51 -49.71
CA ASP A 68 9.15 -27.82 -49.90
C ASP A 68 7.62 -27.75 -49.77
N GLY A 69 7.11 -26.62 -49.28
CA GLY A 69 5.68 -26.32 -49.18
C GLY A 69 5.07 -26.63 -47.82
N ASP A 70 5.92 -26.86 -46.81
CA ASP A 70 5.50 -27.16 -45.44
C ASP A 70 4.70 -26.01 -44.81
N PRO A 71 3.65 -26.32 -44.01
CA PRO A 71 2.99 -25.33 -43.16
C PRO A 71 3.98 -24.68 -42.19
N LEU A 72 3.87 -23.36 -42.03
CA LEU A 72 4.73 -22.57 -41.14
C LEU A 72 3.99 -22.13 -39.88
N THR A 73 4.70 -22.15 -38.76
CA THR A 73 4.32 -21.43 -37.54
C THR A 73 5.26 -20.27 -37.29
N TYR A 74 4.79 -19.23 -36.60
CA TYR A 74 5.53 -17.99 -36.38
C TYR A 74 5.70 -17.65 -34.90
N GLU A 75 6.86 -17.07 -34.59
CA GLU A 75 7.16 -16.38 -33.34
C GLU A 75 7.54 -14.92 -33.65
N ILE A 76 6.98 -14.00 -32.87
CA ILE A 76 7.19 -12.55 -33.02
C ILE A 76 8.15 -12.09 -31.94
N LEU A 77 9.24 -11.50 -32.41
CA LEU A 77 10.31 -10.94 -31.61
C LEU A 77 10.21 -9.41 -31.71
N LEU A 78 9.99 -8.71 -30.60
CA LEU A 78 9.85 -7.25 -30.58
C LEU A 78 10.42 -6.67 -29.27
N ASP A 79 11.15 -5.57 -29.39
CA ASP A 79 11.66 -4.77 -28.24
C ASP A 79 12.03 -3.34 -28.72
N GLN A 80 12.38 -2.46 -27.78
CA GLN A 80 12.96 -1.13 -28.06
C GLN A 80 14.49 -1.19 -28.25
N ASP A 81 15.16 -2.23 -27.74
CA ASP A 81 16.57 -2.52 -28.02
C ASP A 81 16.69 -3.52 -29.21
N PRO A 82 17.29 -3.12 -30.35
CA PRO A 82 17.48 -4.00 -31.51
C PRO A 82 18.35 -5.24 -31.23
N THR A 83 19.07 -5.27 -30.10
CA THR A 83 19.97 -6.35 -29.68
C THR A 83 19.35 -7.32 -28.68
N GLN A 84 18.23 -6.97 -28.03
CA GLN A 84 17.59 -7.75 -26.96
C GLN A 84 16.12 -8.11 -27.25
N LEU A 85 15.75 -8.31 -28.53
CA LEU A 85 14.37 -8.62 -28.94
C LEU A 85 13.73 -9.75 -28.11
N GLN A 86 12.62 -9.45 -27.44
CA GLN A 86 11.85 -10.42 -26.65
C GLN A 86 10.75 -11.09 -27.48
N THR A 87 10.43 -12.35 -27.17
CA THR A 87 9.28 -13.03 -27.77
C THR A 87 7.98 -12.47 -27.18
N ILE A 88 7.18 -11.79 -27.99
CA ILE A 88 5.87 -11.24 -27.56
C ILE A 88 4.69 -12.16 -27.88
N ALA A 89 4.84 -13.06 -28.85
CA ALA A 89 3.87 -14.08 -29.21
C ALA A 89 4.53 -15.24 -29.97
N SER A 90 3.96 -16.44 -29.89
CA SER A 90 4.49 -17.67 -30.52
C SER A 90 3.37 -18.63 -30.96
N ALA A 91 3.73 -19.63 -31.78
CA ALA A 91 2.82 -20.63 -32.34
C ALA A 91 1.65 -20.03 -33.17
N ILE A 92 1.88 -18.88 -33.80
CA ILE A 92 0.93 -18.20 -34.68
C ILE A 92 0.91 -18.90 -36.04
N ASN A 93 -0.27 -19.08 -36.65
CA ASN A 93 -0.42 -19.70 -37.98
C ASN A 93 -0.79 -18.67 -39.06
N GLU A 94 -1.27 -17.51 -38.62
CA GLU A 94 -1.59 -16.32 -39.38
C GLU A 94 -0.32 -15.54 -39.75
N GLU A 95 -0.33 -14.86 -40.90
CA GLU A 95 0.81 -14.01 -41.34
C GLU A 95 0.67 -12.55 -40.86
N THR A 96 -0.11 -12.34 -39.79
CA THR A 96 -0.45 -11.04 -39.22
C THR A 96 -0.62 -11.12 -37.71
N TYR A 97 -0.27 -10.07 -36.99
CA TYR A 97 -0.50 -9.93 -35.56
C TYR A 97 -0.70 -8.48 -35.17
N THR A 98 -1.70 -8.22 -34.33
CA THR A 98 -2.07 -6.87 -33.90
C THR A 98 -1.48 -6.57 -32.53
N ILE A 99 -0.89 -5.38 -32.38
CA ILE A 99 -0.31 -4.88 -31.15
C ILE A 99 -1.06 -3.64 -30.68
N ASP A 100 -1.38 -3.64 -29.39
CA ASP A 100 -2.01 -2.52 -28.69
C ASP A 100 -1.06 -1.87 -27.67
N HIS A 101 -1.33 -0.61 -27.32
CA HIS A 101 -0.66 0.13 -26.24
C HIS A 101 0.86 0.34 -26.42
N LEU A 102 1.30 0.69 -27.64
CA LEU A 102 2.67 1.13 -27.89
C LEU A 102 2.88 2.58 -27.44
N ILE A 103 4.09 2.88 -26.97
CA ILE A 103 4.43 4.15 -26.32
C ILE A 103 4.77 5.20 -27.38
N ALA A 104 4.16 6.38 -27.29
CA ALA A 104 4.47 7.53 -28.15
C ALA A 104 5.93 7.95 -28.03
N GLY A 105 6.61 8.18 -29.16
CA GLY A 105 8.02 8.58 -29.24
C GLY A 105 9.03 7.44 -29.28
N GLU A 106 8.59 6.23 -28.97
CA GLU A 106 9.45 5.06 -28.95
C GLU A 106 9.66 4.47 -30.35
N THR A 107 10.84 3.86 -30.54
CA THR A 107 11.17 3.09 -31.74
C THR A 107 11.14 1.61 -31.39
N TYR A 108 10.28 0.86 -32.06
CA TYR A 108 10.17 -0.58 -31.90
C TYR A 108 10.87 -1.31 -33.03
N TYR A 109 11.66 -2.31 -32.64
CA TYR A 109 12.40 -3.19 -33.52
C TYR A 109 11.73 -4.55 -33.51
N TRP A 110 11.61 -5.21 -34.67
CA TRP A 110 10.93 -6.49 -34.75
C TRP A 110 11.47 -7.45 -35.80
N LYS A 111 11.23 -8.73 -35.55
CA LYS A 111 11.49 -9.87 -36.44
C LYS A 111 10.40 -10.92 -36.32
N ILE A 112 10.30 -11.74 -37.36
CA ILE A 112 9.55 -12.99 -37.35
C ILE A 112 10.53 -14.15 -37.42
N ARG A 113 10.38 -15.12 -36.51
CA ARG A 113 10.94 -16.46 -36.69
C ARG A 113 9.87 -17.34 -37.32
N SER A 114 10.19 -17.94 -38.46
CA SER A 114 9.35 -18.96 -39.10
C SER A 114 9.90 -20.34 -38.73
N THR A 115 9.02 -21.30 -38.46
CA THR A 115 9.35 -22.70 -38.15
C THR A 115 8.50 -23.63 -39.02
N ASP A 116 9.13 -24.60 -39.69
CA ASP A 116 8.43 -25.65 -40.45
C ASP A 116 7.93 -26.79 -39.57
N THR A 117 7.41 -27.86 -40.18
CA THR A 117 6.91 -29.04 -39.45
C THR A 117 8.02 -29.98 -38.96
N ASN A 118 9.28 -29.69 -39.29
CA ASN A 118 10.48 -30.44 -38.96
C ASN A 118 11.40 -29.70 -37.97
N ASP A 119 10.87 -28.68 -37.27
CA ASP A 119 11.56 -27.79 -36.33
C ASP A 119 12.74 -26.97 -36.94
N LEU A 120 12.86 -26.90 -38.28
CA LEU A 120 13.83 -26.01 -38.91
C LEU A 120 13.31 -24.58 -38.94
N THR A 121 14.20 -23.62 -38.68
CA THR A 121 13.81 -22.21 -38.49
C THR A 121 14.54 -21.24 -39.39
N SER A 122 13.85 -20.15 -39.71
CA SER A 122 14.42 -18.97 -40.37
C SER A 122 14.08 -17.71 -39.58
N LEU A 123 14.92 -16.67 -39.68
CA LEU A 123 14.64 -15.35 -39.12
C LEU A 123 14.53 -14.33 -40.25
N SER A 124 13.49 -13.50 -40.20
CA SER A 124 13.37 -12.32 -41.06
C SER A 124 14.55 -11.37 -40.88
N ASP A 125 14.70 -10.45 -41.82
CA ASP A 125 15.52 -9.27 -41.58
C ASP A 125 14.92 -8.41 -40.45
N LEU A 126 15.77 -7.62 -39.78
CA LEU A 126 15.34 -6.70 -38.73
C LEU A 126 14.57 -5.54 -39.36
N ARG A 127 13.34 -5.29 -38.91
CA ARG A 127 12.64 -4.03 -39.18
C ARG A 127 12.57 -3.17 -37.93
N LYS A 128 12.33 -1.87 -38.16
CA LYS A 128 11.87 -0.94 -37.13
C LYS A 128 10.78 0.00 -37.65
N PHE A 129 9.99 0.49 -36.71
CA PHE A 129 9.04 1.59 -36.89
C PHE A 129 9.06 2.45 -35.62
N SER A 130 8.69 3.72 -35.74
CA SER A 130 8.52 4.63 -34.59
C SER A 130 7.06 4.97 -34.39
N ILE A 131 6.70 5.33 -33.16
CA ILE A 131 5.40 5.90 -32.83
C ILE A 131 5.55 7.41 -32.72
N TYR A 132 4.67 8.17 -33.37
CA TYR A 132 4.71 9.62 -33.38
C TYR A 132 4.69 10.22 -31.95
N GLU A 133 5.54 11.22 -31.70
CA GLU A 133 5.46 12.04 -30.48
C GLU A 133 5.35 13.52 -30.84
N LYS A 134 4.46 14.21 -30.13
CA LYS A 134 4.45 15.67 -30.08
C LYS A 134 4.36 16.13 -28.64
N VAL A 135 5.46 16.69 -28.16
CA VAL A 135 5.62 17.14 -26.78
C VAL A 135 5.11 18.57 -26.62
N TRP A 136 4.30 18.81 -25.59
CA TRP A 136 4.07 20.14 -25.03
C TRP A 136 5.18 20.42 -24.01
N GLU A 137 6.04 21.38 -24.31
CA GLU A 137 7.17 21.74 -23.43
C GLU A 137 6.71 22.56 -22.22
N GLY A 138 7.13 22.12 -21.03
CA GLY A 138 6.72 22.73 -19.76
C GLY A 138 5.27 22.45 -19.38
N ASN A 139 4.69 23.34 -18.56
CA ASN A 139 3.34 23.17 -18.03
C ASN A 139 2.27 23.53 -19.08
N LEU A 140 1.17 22.78 -19.09
CA LEU A 140 -0.05 23.08 -19.83
C LEU A 140 -1.17 23.48 -18.85
N SER A 141 -1.90 24.55 -19.17
CA SER A 141 -3.15 24.90 -18.49
C SER A 141 -4.26 25.01 -19.52
N ILE A 142 -5.35 24.28 -19.31
CA ILE A 142 -6.58 24.33 -20.11
C ILE A 142 -7.67 24.95 -19.24
N SER A 143 -8.40 25.93 -19.78
CA SER A 143 -9.40 26.74 -19.06
C SER A 143 -10.71 26.94 -19.84
N SER A 144 -10.80 26.35 -21.03
CA SER A 144 -11.95 26.47 -21.91
C SER A 144 -12.04 25.29 -22.88
N GLN A 145 -13.22 25.07 -23.47
CA GLN A 145 -13.37 24.09 -24.54
C GLN A 145 -12.48 24.41 -25.75
N ALA A 146 -12.21 25.69 -26.02
CA ALA A 146 -11.34 26.08 -27.12
C ALA A 146 -9.88 25.65 -26.91
N ASP A 147 -9.42 25.59 -25.65
CA ASP A 147 -8.09 25.09 -25.30
C ASP A 147 -8.00 23.56 -25.51
N LEU A 148 -9.06 22.81 -25.16
CA LEU A 148 -9.19 21.37 -25.45
C LEU A 148 -9.18 21.10 -26.96
N ASP A 149 -10.00 21.82 -27.72
CA ASP A 149 -10.07 21.71 -29.18
C ASP A 149 -8.71 22.05 -29.82
N ASN A 150 -7.99 23.03 -29.26
CA ASN A 150 -6.65 23.39 -29.72
C ASN A 150 -5.63 22.27 -29.45
N PHE A 151 -5.70 21.64 -28.28
CA PHE A 151 -4.86 20.50 -27.92
C PHE A 151 -5.08 19.31 -28.88
N GLU A 152 -6.35 18.92 -29.10
CA GLU A 152 -6.72 17.85 -30.05
C GLU A 152 -6.22 18.18 -31.47
N SER A 153 -6.54 19.37 -31.98
CA SER A 153 -6.16 19.78 -33.35
C SER A 153 -4.65 19.85 -33.59
N ASN A 154 -3.87 19.95 -32.51
CA ASN A 154 -2.42 19.88 -32.57
C ASN A 154 -1.88 18.46 -32.45
N GLY A 155 -2.63 17.49 -31.94
CA GLY A 155 -2.17 16.11 -31.76
C GLY A 155 -1.03 15.97 -30.76
N TYR A 156 -1.05 16.72 -29.66
CA TYR A 156 -0.06 16.56 -28.59
C TYR A 156 -0.20 15.19 -27.91
N THR A 157 0.91 14.49 -27.75
CA THR A 157 0.95 13.12 -27.17
C THR A 157 1.56 13.06 -25.78
N ARG A 158 2.34 14.08 -25.41
CA ARG A 158 3.00 14.15 -24.10
C ARG A 158 3.05 15.58 -23.60
N ILE A 159 3.01 15.74 -22.29
CA ILE A 159 3.25 17.02 -21.60
C ILE A 159 4.50 16.85 -20.74
N ALA A 160 5.54 17.63 -21.01
CA ALA A 160 6.86 17.54 -20.34
C ALA A 160 6.88 18.20 -18.94
N GLY A 161 5.79 18.84 -18.54
CA GLY A 161 5.56 19.37 -17.20
C GLY A 161 4.21 18.96 -16.64
N ASN A 162 3.62 19.84 -15.85
CA ASN A 162 2.33 19.64 -15.21
C ASN A 162 1.17 19.96 -16.16
N PHE A 163 0.10 19.18 -16.08
CA PHE A 163 -1.15 19.44 -16.81
C PHE A 163 -2.25 19.87 -15.84
N PHE A 164 -2.74 21.11 -15.99
CA PHE A 164 -3.82 21.68 -15.20
C PHE A 164 -5.08 21.84 -16.06
N VAL A 165 -6.15 21.11 -15.75
CA VAL A 165 -7.49 21.35 -16.28
C VAL A 165 -8.26 22.14 -15.23
N GLY A 166 -8.34 23.46 -15.44
CA GLY A 166 -9.14 24.36 -14.64
C GLY A 166 -10.63 24.26 -14.98
N GLN A 167 -11.47 25.09 -14.35
CA GLN A 167 -12.92 25.05 -14.49
C GLN A 167 -13.39 25.26 -15.95
N ILE A 168 -13.91 24.20 -16.57
CA ILE A 168 -14.66 24.25 -17.84
C ILE A 168 -16.14 23.97 -17.53
N GLU A 169 -17.03 24.92 -17.87
CA GLU A 169 -18.45 24.83 -17.50
C GLU A 169 -19.26 23.85 -18.36
N ASN A 170 -18.92 23.71 -19.63
CA ASN A 170 -19.61 22.84 -20.59
C ASN A 170 -18.56 22.07 -21.42
N PRO A 171 -17.79 21.19 -20.77
CA PRO A 171 -16.78 20.41 -21.45
C PRO A 171 -17.44 19.38 -22.37
N ARG A 172 -16.79 19.12 -23.49
CA ARG A 172 -16.88 17.84 -24.18
C ARG A 172 -15.72 16.98 -23.67
N SER A 173 -15.98 15.71 -23.51
CA SER A 173 -14.92 14.71 -23.35
C SER A 173 -14.36 14.33 -24.73
N ASN A 174 -13.33 13.46 -24.77
CA ASN A 174 -12.63 12.92 -25.95
C ASN A 174 -11.53 13.79 -26.60
N GLN A 175 -11.43 15.10 -26.33
CA GLN A 175 -10.35 15.94 -26.92
C GLN A 175 -8.93 15.54 -26.48
N LEU A 176 -8.80 14.81 -25.37
CA LEU A 176 -7.49 14.43 -24.81
C LEU A 176 -6.94 13.10 -25.36
N LYS A 177 -7.67 12.38 -26.23
CA LYS A 177 -7.34 11.00 -26.67
C LYS A 177 -5.93 10.79 -27.24
N THR A 178 -5.25 11.85 -27.67
CA THR A 178 -3.86 11.76 -28.17
C THR A 178 -2.83 11.72 -27.05
N LEU A 179 -3.18 12.12 -25.83
CA LEU A 179 -2.29 12.21 -24.67
C LEU A 179 -2.01 10.81 -24.09
N HIS A 180 -0.73 10.44 -24.10
CA HIS A 180 -0.23 9.16 -23.59
C HIS A 180 0.54 9.29 -22.28
N LYS A 181 1.17 10.44 -22.03
CA LYS A 181 2.10 10.63 -20.92
C LYS A 181 2.13 12.06 -20.40
N ILE A 182 2.22 12.21 -19.08
CA ILE A 182 2.49 13.48 -18.40
C ILE A 182 3.72 13.27 -17.52
N ASP A 183 4.79 14.02 -17.76
CA ASP A 183 6.04 13.88 -16.98
C ASP A 183 5.93 14.55 -15.59
N GLY A 184 5.05 15.55 -15.44
CA GLY A 184 4.64 16.13 -14.16
C GLY A 184 3.39 15.45 -13.59
N GLY A 185 2.55 16.22 -12.90
CA GLY A 185 1.23 15.75 -12.43
C GLY A 185 0.05 16.13 -13.34
N LEU A 186 -1.09 15.50 -13.11
CA LEU A 186 -2.38 15.78 -13.72
C LEU A 186 -3.32 16.37 -12.65
N TRP A 187 -3.76 17.62 -12.82
CA TRP A 187 -4.78 18.24 -11.97
C TRP A 187 -6.07 18.43 -12.76
N PHE A 188 -7.13 17.79 -12.28
CA PHE A 188 -8.49 17.92 -12.78
C PHE A 188 -9.33 18.52 -11.65
N SER A 189 -9.53 19.84 -11.70
CA SER A 189 -10.04 20.58 -10.54
C SER A 189 -11.21 21.50 -10.87
N ARG A 190 -12.29 21.39 -10.08
CA ARG A 190 -13.48 22.26 -10.17
C ARG A 190 -14.16 22.24 -11.55
N ASN A 191 -14.29 21.06 -12.12
CA ASN A 191 -14.81 20.85 -13.47
C ASN A 191 -16.26 20.33 -13.51
N ASN A 192 -16.92 20.58 -14.65
CA ASN A 192 -18.24 20.03 -14.99
C ASN A 192 -18.16 18.82 -15.95
N PHE A 193 -17.02 18.12 -15.97
CA PHE A 193 -16.91 16.84 -16.68
C PHE A 193 -17.71 15.77 -15.94
N ILE A 194 -18.39 14.89 -16.68
CA ILE A 194 -19.12 13.74 -16.13
C ILE A 194 -18.22 12.51 -16.05
N ASP A 195 -17.23 12.43 -16.93
CA ASP A 195 -16.25 11.36 -17.03
C ASP A 195 -14.88 11.91 -17.45
N LEU A 196 -13.92 11.01 -17.65
CA LEU A 196 -12.60 11.30 -18.19
C LEU A 196 -12.41 10.76 -19.62
N GLU A 197 -13.47 10.67 -20.45
CA GLU A 197 -13.34 10.19 -21.83
C GLU A 197 -12.29 11.04 -22.58
N GLY A 198 -11.42 10.37 -23.33
CA GLY A 198 -10.19 10.93 -23.91
C GLY A 198 -8.93 10.67 -23.08
N LEU A 199 -8.98 10.09 -21.89
CA LEU A 199 -7.77 9.67 -21.14
C LEU A 199 -7.41 8.19 -21.29
N GLU A 200 -8.08 7.44 -22.18
CA GLU A 200 -7.91 5.98 -22.35
C GLU A 200 -6.51 5.57 -22.80
N ASN A 201 -5.74 6.49 -23.38
CA ASN A 201 -4.38 6.24 -23.83
C ASN A 201 -3.31 6.70 -22.81
N LEU A 202 -3.71 7.34 -21.71
CA LEU A 202 -2.79 7.81 -20.67
C LEU A 202 -2.21 6.61 -19.89
N THR A 203 -0.91 6.34 -20.09
CA THR A 203 -0.22 5.19 -19.50
C THR A 203 0.66 5.54 -18.31
N SER A 204 1.11 6.79 -18.21
CA SER A 204 1.98 7.26 -17.12
C SER A 204 1.73 8.73 -16.79
N VAL A 205 1.65 8.99 -15.48
CA VAL A 205 1.78 10.33 -14.88
C VAL A 205 2.98 10.32 -13.93
N GLY A 206 3.73 11.42 -13.88
CA GLY A 206 4.95 11.55 -13.08
C GLY A 206 4.71 11.59 -11.56
N GLU A 207 5.77 11.87 -10.81
CA GLU A 207 5.84 11.72 -9.34
C GLU A 207 4.81 12.57 -8.55
N LEU A 208 4.28 13.64 -9.15
CA LEU A 208 3.22 14.45 -8.55
C LEU A 208 1.83 13.79 -8.68
N GLY A 209 1.65 12.91 -9.66
CA GLY A 209 0.50 12.02 -9.77
C GLY A 209 -0.80 12.65 -10.30
N VAL A 210 -1.90 11.96 -10.06
CA VAL A 210 -3.26 12.34 -10.51
C VAL A 210 -4.03 12.96 -9.36
N MET A 211 -4.61 14.14 -9.57
CA MET A 211 -5.34 14.92 -8.59
C MET A 211 -6.72 15.31 -9.14
N LEU A 212 -7.75 14.55 -8.76
CA LEU A 212 -9.15 14.78 -9.12
C LEU A 212 -9.84 15.45 -7.94
N THR A 213 -10.04 16.76 -7.99
CA THR A 213 -10.46 17.57 -6.83
C THR A 213 -11.67 18.48 -7.11
N SER A 214 -12.68 18.45 -6.25
CA SER A 214 -13.87 19.32 -6.35
C SER A 214 -14.66 19.19 -7.67
N ASN A 215 -14.76 18.00 -8.27
CA ASN A 215 -15.49 17.79 -9.53
C ASN A 215 -16.91 17.27 -9.25
N ASN A 216 -17.84 18.22 -9.08
CA ASN A 216 -19.22 17.94 -8.65
C ASN A 216 -20.01 16.97 -9.54
N PHE A 217 -19.64 16.84 -10.82
CA PHE A 217 -20.37 16.05 -11.81
C PHE A 217 -19.64 14.78 -12.24
N LEU A 218 -18.40 14.55 -11.76
CA LEU A 218 -17.59 13.41 -12.16
C LEU A 218 -18.18 12.11 -11.58
N GLU A 219 -18.80 11.29 -12.42
CA GLU A 219 -19.46 10.03 -12.06
C GLU A 219 -18.51 8.82 -12.16
N THR A 220 -17.53 8.84 -13.07
CA THR A 220 -16.62 7.71 -13.33
C THR A 220 -15.21 8.13 -13.77
N ILE A 221 -14.22 7.29 -13.44
CA ILE A 221 -12.81 7.42 -13.86
C ILE A 221 -12.32 6.24 -14.71
N GLU A 222 -13.22 5.39 -15.24
CA GLU A 222 -12.88 4.14 -15.97
C GLU A 222 -11.91 4.36 -17.13
N HIS A 223 -11.98 5.55 -17.75
CA HIS A 223 -11.09 5.98 -18.83
C HIS A 223 -9.60 6.05 -18.42
N LEU A 224 -9.26 5.99 -17.12
CA LEU A 224 -7.87 5.86 -16.66
C LEU A 224 -7.33 4.42 -16.73
N LYS A 225 -8.12 3.41 -17.13
CA LYS A 225 -7.78 1.96 -17.07
C LYS A 225 -6.45 1.52 -17.68
N ASN A 226 -5.78 2.33 -18.51
CA ASN A 226 -4.47 2.03 -19.08
C ASN A 226 -3.29 2.67 -18.32
N LEU A 227 -3.56 3.43 -17.25
CA LEU A 227 -2.58 4.06 -16.39
C LEU A 227 -1.83 2.98 -15.58
N LYS A 228 -0.55 2.77 -15.91
CA LYS A 228 0.34 1.79 -15.25
C LYS A 228 1.22 2.41 -14.17
N LYS A 229 1.54 3.70 -14.32
CA LYS A 229 2.41 4.45 -13.43
C LYS A 229 1.78 5.77 -13.00
N ALA A 230 1.76 6.02 -11.70
CA ALA A 230 1.38 7.31 -11.13
C ALA A 230 2.28 7.67 -9.95
N GLY A 231 2.47 8.96 -9.70
CA GLY A 231 3.08 9.45 -8.48
C GLY A 231 2.20 9.20 -7.26
N SER A 232 1.34 10.18 -6.94
CA SER A 232 0.24 10.02 -6.00
C SER A 232 -1.10 9.80 -6.73
N ILE A 233 -2.07 9.21 -6.04
CA ILE A 233 -3.49 9.27 -6.43
C ILE A 233 -4.22 10.09 -5.36
N VAL A 234 -4.87 11.18 -5.78
CA VAL A 234 -5.62 12.09 -4.90
C VAL A 234 -7.00 12.30 -5.51
N ILE A 235 -8.03 11.77 -4.86
CA ILE A 235 -9.43 11.89 -5.26
C ILE A 235 -10.19 12.46 -4.06
N ASP A 236 -10.56 13.74 -4.16
CA ASP A 236 -11.03 14.57 -3.06
C ASP A 236 -12.24 15.40 -3.51
N ASP A 237 -13.33 15.45 -2.74
CA ASP A 237 -14.50 16.29 -3.03
C ASP A 237 -15.09 16.01 -4.44
N ASN A 238 -15.37 14.74 -4.76
CA ASN A 238 -16.05 14.36 -6.01
C ASN A 238 -17.40 13.70 -5.68
N PRO A 239 -18.45 14.49 -5.37
CA PRO A 239 -19.68 13.98 -4.75
C PRO A 239 -20.53 13.04 -5.62
N SER A 240 -20.27 12.97 -6.93
CA SER A 240 -20.98 12.09 -7.87
C SER A 240 -20.22 10.80 -8.20
N LEU A 241 -18.96 10.64 -7.75
CA LEU A 241 -18.11 9.49 -8.11
C LEU A 241 -18.56 8.21 -7.39
N ILE A 242 -18.86 7.15 -8.15
CA ILE A 242 -19.47 5.91 -7.62
C ILE A 242 -18.51 4.72 -7.47
N SER A 243 -17.37 4.69 -8.17
CA SER A 243 -16.33 3.65 -8.02
C SER A 243 -14.94 4.19 -8.32
N LEU A 244 -13.90 3.37 -8.08
CA LEU A 244 -12.50 3.65 -8.44
C LEU A 244 -12.06 2.88 -9.70
N ASP A 245 -13.01 2.29 -10.44
CA ASP A 245 -12.73 1.61 -11.70
C ASP A 245 -12.00 2.55 -12.66
N GLY A 246 -10.88 2.09 -13.20
CA GLY A 246 -9.90 2.89 -13.93
C GLY A 246 -8.51 2.86 -13.29
N LEU A 247 -8.37 2.56 -11.99
CA LEU A 247 -7.08 2.54 -11.30
C LEU A 247 -6.43 1.14 -11.19
N GLN A 248 -7.17 0.08 -11.48
CA GLN A 248 -6.79 -1.31 -11.17
C GLN A 248 -5.48 -1.78 -11.82
N ASN A 249 -5.09 -1.17 -12.93
CA ASN A 249 -3.88 -1.53 -13.70
C ASN A 249 -2.62 -0.73 -13.32
N ILE A 250 -2.68 0.11 -12.27
CA ILE A 250 -1.48 0.77 -11.75
C ILE A 250 -0.57 -0.27 -11.08
N THR A 251 0.63 -0.44 -11.65
CA THR A 251 1.67 -1.34 -11.14
C THR A 251 2.83 -0.60 -10.46
N GLU A 252 2.95 0.72 -10.70
CA GLU A 252 3.98 1.56 -10.08
C GLU A 252 3.32 2.81 -9.47
N LEU A 253 3.38 2.89 -8.14
CA LEU A 253 2.99 4.06 -7.34
C LEU A 253 4.24 4.59 -6.63
N THR A 254 4.51 5.90 -6.65
CA THR A 254 5.69 6.49 -5.98
C THR A 254 5.33 7.45 -4.84
N GLY A 255 4.06 7.60 -4.50
CA GLY A 255 3.55 8.56 -3.53
C GLY A 255 2.35 8.06 -2.74
N ARG A 256 1.46 8.99 -2.37
CA ARG A 256 0.31 8.72 -1.48
C ARG A 256 -0.92 8.25 -2.25
N PHE A 257 -1.80 7.53 -1.55
CA PHE A 257 -3.19 7.29 -1.96
C PHE A 257 -4.11 8.07 -1.02
N PHE A 258 -4.90 9.01 -1.55
CA PHE A 258 -5.75 9.90 -0.78
C PHE A 258 -7.16 9.89 -1.36
N LEU A 259 -8.12 9.36 -0.60
CA LEU A 259 -9.54 9.32 -0.91
C LEU A 259 -10.27 10.11 0.17
N ALA A 260 -10.94 11.20 -0.21
CA ALA A 260 -11.67 12.04 0.73
C ALA A 260 -12.97 12.61 0.14
N ASP A 261 -13.99 12.77 0.98
CA ASP A 261 -15.26 13.43 0.61
C ASP A 261 -15.92 12.79 -0.65
N LEU A 262 -15.98 11.44 -0.70
CA LEU A 262 -16.62 10.67 -1.79
C LEU A 262 -17.89 9.95 -1.25
N PRO A 263 -19.03 10.65 -1.11
CA PRO A 263 -20.23 10.17 -0.42
C PRO A 263 -20.96 8.99 -1.08
N LEU A 264 -20.67 8.65 -2.34
CA LEU A 264 -21.34 7.56 -3.07
C LEU A 264 -20.47 6.29 -3.21
N ILE A 265 -19.21 6.33 -2.80
CA ILE A 265 -18.30 5.17 -2.82
C ILE A 265 -18.72 4.15 -1.75
N THR A 266 -18.96 2.90 -2.17
CA THR A 266 -19.46 1.81 -1.29
C THR A 266 -18.42 0.75 -0.92
N ASN A 267 -17.34 0.66 -1.69
CA ASN A 267 -16.17 -0.21 -1.50
C ASN A 267 -14.95 0.43 -2.21
N LEU A 268 -13.79 -0.23 -2.22
CA LEU A 268 -12.61 0.25 -2.96
C LEU A 268 -12.32 -0.59 -4.22
N ASP A 269 -13.36 -1.15 -4.85
CA ASP A 269 -13.17 -1.86 -6.12
C ASP A 269 -12.62 -0.91 -7.18
N GLY A 270 -11.64 -1.40 -7.94
CA GLY A 270 -10.77 -0.60 -8.80
C GLY A 270 -9.46 -0.17 -8.15
N PHE A 271 -9.25 -0.36 -6.83
CA PHE A 271 -7.93 -0.15 -6.21
C PHE A 271 -6.86 -1.07 -6.85
N PRO A 272 -5.60 -0.62 -7.02
CA PRO A 272 -4.62 -1.38 -7.79
C PRO A 272 -4.10 -2.64 -7.07
N GLU A 273 -4.54 -3.83 -7.52
CA GLU A 273 -4.20 -5.11 -6.89
C GLU A 273 -2.70 -5.44 -6.88
N ALA A 274 -1.93 -4.89 -7.82
CA ALA A 274 -0.50 -5.13 -7.95
C ALA A 274 0.36 -4.41 -6.88
N ILE A 275 -0.21 -3.42 -6.20
CA ILE A 275 0.49 -2.62 -5.19
C ILE A 275 0.50 -3.37 -3.84
N LYS A 276 1.70 -3.51 -3.27
CA LYS A 276 1.95 -4.10 -1.95
C LYS A 276 2.48 -3.09 -0.92
N GLU A 277 3.13 -2.04 -1.40
CA GLU A 277 3.68 -0.96 -0.58
C GLU A 277 3.13 0.37 -1.08
N ILE A 278 2.66 1.21 -0.16
CA ILE A 278 2.28 2.60 -0.45
C ILE A 278 3.44 3.49 -0.01
N PRO A 279 4.23 4.10 -0.92
CA PRO A 279 5.43 4.89 -0.58
C PRO A 279 5.17 6.26 0.05
N GLY A 280 3.92 6.56 0.40
CA GLY A 280 3.56 7.69 1.24
C GLY A 280 2.37 7.31 2.11
N ASN A 281 1.40 8.22 2.23
CA ASN A 281 0.25 8.02 3.11
C ASN A 281 -0.88 7.25 2.42
N LEU A 282 -1.67 6.52 3.21
CA LEU A 282 -3.00 6.03 2.83
C LEU A 282 -4.06 6.78 3.64
N TYR A 283 -4.88 7.57 2.97
CA TYR A 283 -5.98 8.34 3.58
C TYR A 283 -7.32 7.86 3.00
N ILE A 284 -8.21 7.44 3.88
CA ILE A 284 -9.58 6.99 3.59
C ILE A 284 -10.51 7.81 4.50
N SER A 285 -11.01 8.93 3.99
CA SER A 285 -11.67 9.95 4.79
C SER A 285 -13.08 10.25 4.28
N LYS A 286 -14.07 10.34 5.18
CA LYS A 286 -15.45 10.75 4.84
C LYS A 286 -16.01 9.98 3.65
N LEU A 287 -15.93 8.66 3.74
CA LEU A 287 -16.56 7.72 2.80
C LEU A 287 -17.77 7.10 3.52
N PRO A 288 -18.87 7.85 3.75
CA PRO A 288 -19.96 7.43 4.64
C PRO A 288 -20.71 6.17 4.18
N MET A 289 -20.58 5.76 2.92
CA MET A 289 -21.24 4.56 2.38
C MET A 289 -20.30 3.35 2.26
N ILE A 290 -19.01 3.48 2.61
CA ILE A 290 -18.07 2.37 2.52
C ILE A 290 -18.31 1.34 3.63
N THR A 291 -18.43 0.06 3.27
CA THR A 291 -18.73 -1.03 4.21
C THR A 291 -17.61 -2.06 4.38
N ASN A 292 -16.66 -2.09 3.45
CA ASN A 292 -15.48 -2.94 3.48
C ASN A 292 -14.32 -2.27 2.68
N ILE A 293 -13.11 -2.78 2.89
CA ILE A 293 -11.88 -2.35 2.22
C ILE A 293 -11.09 -3.57 1.70
N ASP A 294 -11.81 -4.62 1.31
CA ASP A 294 -11.22 -5.94 1.00
C ASP A 294 -10.26 -5.89 -0.20
N SER A 295 -10.46 -4.92 -1.11
CA SER A 295 -9.59 -4.58 -2.24
C SER A 295 -8.17 -4.15 -1.80
N LEU A 296 -7.94 -3.83 -0.52
CA LEU A 296 -6.62 -3.51 0.05
C LEU A 296 -5.83 -4.73 0.56
N GLN A 297 -6.36 -5.95 0.42
CA GLN A 297 -5.80 -7.18 1.00
C GLN A 297 -4.32 -7.46 0.64
N ASN A 298 -3.79 -6.87 -0.44
CA ASN A 298 -2.40 -7.05 -0.86
C ASN A 298 -1.43 -6.05 -0.22
N ILE A 299 -1.91 -5.03 0.51
CA ILE A 299 -1.06 -4.04 1.17
C ILE A 299 -0.33 -4.69 2.37
N GLU A 300 0.98 -4.82 2.23
CA GLU A 300 1.92 -5.31 3.25
C GLU A 300 2.56 -4.16 4.04
N LYS A 301 2.66 -2.96 3.43
CA LYS A 301 3.37 -1.81 4.01
C LYS A 301 2.83 -0.45 3.57
N ILE A 302 2.84 0.51 4.49
CA ILE A 302 2.61 1.94 4.25
C ILE A 302 3.82 2.69 4.83
N THR A 303 4.57 3.43 4.03
CA THR A 303 5.78 4.12 4.53
C THR A 303 5.46 5.40 5.30
N GLY A 304 4.31 6.00 5.04
CA GLY A 304 3.82 7.18 5.74
C GLY A 304 2.71 6.85 6.73
N THR A 305 1.76 7.78 6.86
CA THR A 305 0.59 7.71 7.73
C THR A 305 -0.54 6.85 7.12
N LEU A 306 -1.16 5.97 7.92
CA LEU A 306 -2.48 5.41 7.68
C LEU A 306 -3.54 6.23 8.43
N ASN A 307 -4.50 6.82 7.72
CA ASN A 307 -5.61 7.57 8.30
C ASN A 307 -6.95 7.04 7.76
N ILE A 308 -7.80 6.52 8.64
CA ILE A 308 -9.16 6.07 8.34
C ILE A 308 -10.14 6.81 9.26
N ASN A 309 -10.99 7.66 8.68
CA ASN A 309 -11.98 8.40 9.46
C ASN A 309 -13.28 8.74 8.72
N PHE A 310 -14.37 8.92 9.47
CA PHE A 310 -15.70 9.22 8.93
C PHE A 310 -16.16 8.17 7.89
N THR A 311 -16.01 6.88 8.23
CA THR A 311 -16.42 5.73 7.40
C THR A 311 -17.45 4.86 8.11
N SER A 312 -18.20 4.06 7.35
CA SER A 312 -19.12 3.03 7.88
C SER A 312 -18.48 1.63 7.91
N LEU A 313 -17.14 1.58 8.09
CA LEU A 313 -16.40 0.34 8.22
C LEU A 313 -16.63 -0.28 9.60
N ASN A 314 -17.09 -1.53 9.63
CA ASN A 314 -17.30 -2.26 10.89
C ASN A 314 -16.05 -3.03 11.38
N ASN A 315 -15.05 -3.22 10.53
CA ASN A 315 -13.75 -3.86 10.79
C ASN A 315 -12.69 -3.44 9.73
N PHE A 316 -11.43 -3.86 9.90
CA PHE A 316 -10.32 -3.62 8.95
C PHE A 316 -9.67 -4.91 8.37
N ASN A 317 -10.44 -5.98 8.17
CA ASN A 317 -9.94 -7.27 7.66
C ASN A 317 -9.25 -7.15 6.28
N GLY A 318 -9.68 -6.20 5.45
CA GLY A 318 -9.02 -5.85 4.18
C GLY A 318 -7.59 -5.31 4.32
N LEU A 319 -7.12 -4.98 5.53
CA LEU A 319 -5.72 -4.64 5.83
C LEU A 319 -5.02 -5.72 6.69
N SER A 320 -5.53 -6.95 6.70
CA SER A 320 -4.98 -8.03 7.53
C SER A 320 -3.52 -8.40 7.23
N ASN A 321 -3.03 -8.13 6.01
CA ASN A 321 -1.63 -8.37 5.62
C ASN A 321 -0.68 -7.20 5.93
N LEU A 322 -1.18 -6.07 6.44
CA LEU A 322 -0.36 -4.90 6.77
C LEU A 322 0.60 -5.20 7.93
N THR A 323 1.90 -4.99 7.71
CA THR A 323 2.97 -5.30 8.67
C THR A 323 3.68 -4.08 9.23
N GLU A 324 3.80 -3.00 8.45
CA GLU A 324 4.47 -1.75 8.83
C GLU A 324 3.66 -0.53 8.38
N ILE A 325 3.47 0.39 9.32
CA ILE A 325 3.10 1.79 9.11
C ILE A 325 4.32 2.63 9.52
N GLY A 326 4.85 3.41 8.59
CA GLY A 326 6.12 4.09 8.78
C GLY A 326 6.05 5.42 9.54
N GLU A 327 4.86 6.01 9.67
CA GLU A 327 4.59 7.19 10.52
C GLU A 327 3.46 6.85 11.52
N ASP A 328 2.25 7.38 11.29
CA ASP A 328 1.11 7.36 12.18
C ASP A 328 0.05 6.33 11.79
N LEU A 329 -0.59 5.73 12.79
CA LEU A 329 -1.89 5.06 12.66
C LEU A 329 -2.98 5.95 13.29
N ARG A 330 -3.93 6.42 12.48
CA ARG A 330 -5.05 7.27 12.93
C ARG A 330 -6.39 6.63 12.55
N VAL A 331 -7.17 6.20 13.54
CA VAL A 331 -8.50 5.61 13.38
C VAL A 331 -9.49 6.43 14.22
N THR A 332 -10.26 7.29 13.56
CA THR A 332 -11.14 8.24 14.27
C THR A 332 -12.50 8.42 13.64
N TYR A 333 -13.54 8.71 14.42
CA TYR A 333 -14.89 9.02 13.90
C TYR A 333 -15.43 7.93 12.94
N ASN A 334 -15.19 6.66 13.24
CA ASN A 334 -15.78 5.54 12.51
C ASN A 334 -16.83 4.90 13.42
N ASP A 335 -18.03 5.49 13.46
CA ASP A 335 -19.03 5.17 14.48
C ASP A 335 -19.51 3.71 14.41
N ASP A 336 -19.54 3.10 13.21
CA ASP A 336 -19.92 1.69 12.99
C ASP A 336 -18.81 0.68 13.32
N LEU A 337 -17.58 1.14 13.64
CA LEU A 337 -16.41 0.30 13.85
C LEU A 337 -16.49 -0.43 15.19
N THR A 338 -16.66 -1.75 15.15
CA THR A 338 -16.83 -2.56 16.39
C THR A 338 -15.52 -3.10 16.96
N THR A 339 -14.50 -3.22 16.11
CA THR A 339 -13.19 -3.80 16.46
C THR A 339 -12.09 -3.19 15.58
N VAL A 340 -10.96 -2.85 16.20
CA VAL A 340 -9.70 -2.53 15.48
C VAL A 340 -8.76 -3.71 15.66
N ASN A 341 -8.49 -4.43 14.58
CA ASN A 341 -7.65 -5.62 14.58
C ASN A 341 -6.69 -5.56 13.38
N PHE A 342 -5.39 -5.53 13.66
CA PHE A 342 -4.34 -5.62 12.64
C PHE A 342 -3.41 -6.80 12.99
N PRO A 343 -3.76 -8.05 12.60
CA PRO A 343 -3.15 -9.26 13.16
C PRO A 343 -1.68 -9.47 12.79
N ASN A 344 -1.16 -8.74 11.80
CA ASN A 344 0.23 -8.81 11.35
C ASN A 344 1.02 -7.49 11.53
N LEU A 345 0.40 -6.43 12.07
CA LEU A 345 1.00 -5.09 12.18
C LEU A 345 2.02 -5.04 13.33
N ALA A 346 3.27 -5.30 13.00
CA ALA A 346 4.38 -5.30 13.95
C ALA A 346 4.95 -3.89 14.22
N ILE A 347 4.75 -2.94 13.29
CA ILE A 347 5.40 -1.62 13.34
C ILE A 347 4.42 -0.47 13.09
N VAL A 348 4.37 0.45 14.06
CA VAL A 348 3.94 1.86 13.95
C VAL A 348 5.05 2.70 14.59
N LYS A 349 5.42 3.87 14.04
CA LYS A 349 6.63 4.60 14.51
C LYS A 349 6.34 5.88 15.31
N GLU A 350 5.41 6.71 14.86
CA GLU A 350 5.20 8.05 15.43
C GLU A 350 3.95 8.08 16.33
N TYR A 351 2.77 8.38 15.78
CA TYR A 351 1.54 8.52 16.56
C TYR A 351 0.54 7.39 16.30
N PHE A 352 0.15 6.71 17.37
CA PHE A 352 -0.94 5.75 17.40
C PHE A 352 -2.16 6.43 18.02
N ASN A 353 -3.22 6.65 17.24
CA ASN A 353 -4.45 7.29 17.68
C ASN A 353 -5.67 6.46 17.31
N ILE A 354 -6.42 6.02 18.31
CA ILE A 354 -7.74 5.41 18.17
C ILE A 354 -8.73 6.25 18.98
N ALA A 355 -9.53 7.08 18.33
CA ALA A 355 -10.36 8.03 19.06
C ALA A 355 -11.71 8.42 18.43
N ASN A 356 -12.75 8.57 19.26
CA ASN A 356 -14.11 8.90 18.83
C ASN A 356 -14.69 7.81 17.90
N ASN A 357 -14.61 6.53 18.29
CA ASN A 357 -15.26 5.44 17.55
C ASN A 357 -16.38 4.87 18.44
N GLU A 358 -17.62 5.31 18.20
CA GLU A 358 -18.75 5.13 19.12
C GLU A 358 -19.02 3.67 19.50
N ASN A 359 -19.09 2.76 18.52
CA ASN A 359 -19.37 1.33 18.77
C ASN A 359 -18.12 0.47 19.02
N LEU A 360 -16.93 1.06 19.20
CA LEU A 360 -15.69 0.30 19.30
C LEU A 360 -15.58 -0.43 20.65
N THR A 361 -15.55 -1.77 20.60
CA THR A 361 -15.54 -2.64 21.79
C THR A 361 -14.18 -3.26 22.10
N SER A 362 -13.29 -3.40 21.12
CA SER A 362 -12.05 -4.16 21.26
C SER A 362 -10.93 -3.66 20.35
N LEU A 363 -9.70 -3.77 20.86
CA LEU A 363 -8.45 -3.53 20.15
C LEU A 363 -7.65 -4.84 20.12
N ASN A 364 -7.01 -5.17 18.99
CA ASN A 364 -6.03 -6.25 18.91
C ASN A 364 -4.80 -5.82 18.11
N PHE A 365 -3.66 -5.81 18.81
CA PHE A 365 -2.34 -5.47 18.31
C PHE A 365 -1.29 -6.45 18.86
N ASP A 366 -1.65 -7.72 19.10
CA ASP A 366 -0.81 -8.69 19.84
C ASP A 366 0.63 -8.84 19.28
N VAL A 367 0.85 -8.56 18.00
CA VAL A 367 2.16 -8.61 17.33
C VAL A 367 2.93 -7.28 17.29
N LEU A 368 2.32 -6.18 17.74
CA LEU A 368 2.92 -4.85 17.72
C LEU A 368 4.08 -4.78 18.72
N SER A 369 5.29 -4.62 18.19
CA SER A 369 6.54 -4.67 18.97
C SER A 369 7.51 -3.53 18.63
N SER A 370 7.01 -2.45 18.01
CA SER A 370 7.81 -1.28 17.66
C SER A 370 8.04 -0.34 18.84
N HIS A 371 8.93 0.62 18.63
CA HIS A 371 8.96 1.84 19.44
C HIS A 371 7.91 2.79 18.87
N ILE A 372 7.04 3.35 19.73
CA ILE A 372 6.00 4.30 19.35
C ILE A 372 6.28 5.63 20.06
N GLY A 373 6.11 6.76 19.38
CA GLY A 373 6.22 8.08 20.00
C GLY A 373 5.11 8.32 21.02
N THR A 374 3.86 8.33 20.54
CA THR A 374 2.67 8.55 21.37
C THR A 374 1.57 7.52 21.08
N ILE A 375 0.91 7.04 22.14
CA ILE A 375 -0.34 6.27 22.07
C ILE A 375 -1.47 7.12 22.67
N ALA A 376 -2.56 7.28 21.93
CA ALA A 376 -3.78 7.96 22.36
C ALA A 376 -5.01 7.09 22.09
N ILE A 377 -5.70 6.66 23.15
CA ILE A 377 -6.96 5.91 23.10
C ILE A 377 -8.03 6.77 23.81
N ILE A 378 -8.80 7.52 23.02
CA ILE A 378 -9.58 8.67 23.53
C ILE A 378 -11.04 8.62 23.06
N SER A 379 -12.01 8.79 23.95
CA SER A 379 -13.43 8.88 23.57
C SER A 379 -13.93 7.66 22.78
N ASN A 380 -13.62 6.44 23.20
CA ASN A 380 -14.24 5.23 22.63
C ASN A 380 -15.23 4.67 23.67
N PRO A 381 -16.49 5.15 23.70
CA PRO A 381 -17.37 4.98 24.85
C PRO A 381 -17.79 3.53 25.11
N MET A 382 -17.73 2.65 24.12
CA MET A 382 -18.05 1.21 24.24
C MET A 382 -16.82 0.31 24.50
N LEU A 383 -15.61 0.86 24.59
CA LEU A 383 -14.37 0.08 24.76
C LEU A 383 -14.26 -0.44 26.18
N SER A 384 -14.45 -1.75 26.40
CA SER A 384 -14.53 -2.32 27.75
C SER A 384 -13.19 -2.67 28.39
N GLU A 385 -12.18 -2.98 27.58
CA GLU A 385 -10.84 -3.34 28.04
C GLU A 385 -9.76 -2.89 27.05
N ILE A 386 -8.58 -2.56 27.58
CA ILE A 386 -7.37 -2.34 26.77
C ILE A 386 -6.40 -3.48 27.06
N THR A 387 -6.35 -4.42 26.12
CA THR A 387 -5.46 -5.58 26.07
C THR A 387 -4.69 -5.56 24.75
N GLY A 388 -3.88 -6.59 24.46
CA GLY A 388 -3.30 -6.76 23.13
C GLY A 388 -2.11 -5.87 22.75
N PHE A 389 -1.42 -5.23 23.71
CA PHE A 389 -0.16 -4.49 23.47
C PHE A 389 1.06 -5.22 24.06
N ASN A 390 0.94 -6.53 24.32
CA ASN A 390 1.84 -7.23 25.25
C ASN A 390 3.28 -7.37 24.76
N ASN A 391 3.53 -7.19 23.47
CA ASN A 391 4.87 -7.20 22.86
C ASN A 391 5.45 -5.79 22.68
N LEU A 392 4.72 -4.72 23.02
CA LEU A 392 5.21 -3.35 22.95
C LEU A 392 6.25 -3.08 24.04
N THR A 393 7.46 -2.70 23.66
CA THR A 393 8.59 -2.50 24.59
C THR A 393 8.78 -1.05 25.02
N THR A 394 8.40 -0.10 24.17
CA THR A 394 8.90 1.28 24.20
C THR A 394 7.83 2.27 23.74
N VAL A 395 7.48 3.22 24.62
CA VAL A 395 6.70 4.43 24.28
C VAL A 395 7.52 5.63 24.76
N THR A 396 7.75 6.65 23.93
CA THR A 396 8.70 7.73 24.28
C THR A 396 8.06 8.95 24.92
N ASP A 397 6.85 9.34 24.51
CA ASP A 397 6.31 10.67 24.83
C ASP A 397 5.05 10.58 25.71
N TYR A 398 3.99 9.94 25.23
CA TYR A 398 2.71 9.85 25.94
C TYR A 398 2.02 8.49 25.74
N LEU A 399 1.46 7.94 26.81
CA LEU A 399 0.39 6.95 26.77
C LEU A 399 -0.85 7.60 27.42
N SER A 400 -1.79 8.03 26.59
CA SER A 400 -2.99 8.76 27.01
C SER A 400 -4.25 7.92 26.78
N ILE A 401 -4.97 7.65 27.86
CA ILE A 401 -6.23 6.91 27.88
C ILE A 401 -7.28 7.79 28.56
N LEU A 402 -8.14 8.41 27.74
CA LEU A 402 -9.02 9.52 28.15
C LEU A 402 -10.47 9.31 27.70
N GLY A 403 -11.44 9.38 28.60
CA GLY A 403 -12.86 9.45 28.20
C GLY A 403 -13.42 8.16 27.59
N ASN A 404 -12.95 6.99 28.03
CA ASN A 404 -13.49 5.71 27.56
C ASN A 404 -14.52 5.21 28.59
N ASP A 405 -15.76 5.68 28.45
CA ASP A 405 -16.82 5.56 29.47
C ASP A 405 -17.14 4.12 29.94
N SER A 406 -16.93 3.11 29.07
CA SER A 406 -17.11 1.69 29.41
C SER A 406 -15.84 0.95 29.82
N LEU A 407 -14.69 1.62 29.91
CA LEU A 407 -13.40 0.98 30.15
C LEU A 407 -13.27 0.50 31.61
N ILE A 408 -13.38 -0.81 31.83
CA ILE A 408 -13.30 -1.43 33.16
C ILE A 408 -11.85 -1.73 33.55
N LYS A 409 -11.00 -2.09 32.57
CA LYS A 409 -9.65 -2.61 32.84
C LYS A 409 -8.62 -2.24 31.77
N ILE A 410 -7.42 -1.92 32.23
CA ILE A 410 -6.20 -1.86 31.39
C ILE A 410 -5.27 -3.01 31.84
N ASP A 411 -4.91 -3.89 30.90
CA ASP A 411 -3.98 -5.01 31.11
C ASP A 411 -3.39 -5.48 29.76
N GLY A 412 -2.48 -4.67 29.22
CA GLY A 412 -1.96 -4.89 27.88
C GLY A 412 -0.50 -4.53 27.66
N PHE A 413 0.17 -3.78 28.55
CA PHE A 413 1.49 -3.19 28.29
C PHE A 413 2.64 -3.95 28.99
N ASN A 414 2.51 -5.27 29.09
CA ASN A 414 3.32 -6.07 30.02
C ASN A 414 4.83 -6.04 29.76
N SER A 415 5.25 -5.85 28.50
CA SER A 415 6.66 -5.74 28.09
C SER A 415 7.20 -4.30 28.04
N LEU A 416 6.37 -3.30 28.33
CA LEU A 416 6.75 -1.89 28.33
C LEU A 416 7.79 -1.67 29.43
N SER A 417 9.04 -1.46 29.03
CA SER A 417 10.22 -1.49 29.91
C SER A 417 11.17 -0.34 29.64
N GLU A 418 11.34 0.02 28.36
CA GLU A 418 12.09 1.19 27.93
C GLU A 418 11.18 2.42 27.86
N ALA A 419 10.63 2.81 29.01
CA ALA A 419 10.24 4.19 29.16
C ALA A 419 11.51 5.05 29.19
N THR A 420 11.64 5.91 28.19
CA THR A 420 12.65 6.98 28.23
C THR A 420 12.32 7.93 29.39
N GLU A 421 13.25 8.82 29.76
CA GLU A 421 13.04 9.84 30.81
C GLU A 421 11.87 10.83 30.52
N ASN A 422 11.15 10.63 29.42
CA ASN A 422 10.09 11.49 28.88
C ASN A 422 8.68 10.85 28.89
N LEU A 423 8.50 9.55 29.19
CA LEU A 423 7.18 8.90 29.06
C LEU A 423 6.15 9.44 30.06
N ASN A 424 5.08 10.04 29.55
CA ASN A 424 3.95 10.52 30.36
C ASN A 424 2.77 9.55 30.29
N LEU A 425 2.38 8.97 31.43
CA LEU A 425 1.18 8.16 31.57
C LEU A 425 0.00 9.03 32.01
N GLN A 426 -1.08 9.02 31.24
CA GLN A 426 -2.29 9.79 31.54
C GLN A 426 -3.54 8.92 31.46
N PHE A 427 -4.14 8.62 32.61
CA PHE A 427 -5.37 7.85 32.73
C PHE A 427 -6.46 8.76 33.30
N ARG A 428 -7.37 9.24 32.43
CA ARG A 428 -8.24 10.38 32.75
C ARG A 428 -9.70 10.15 32.34
N ASN A 429 -10.66 10.54 33.18
CA ASN A 429 -12.08 10.51 32.83
C ASN A 429 -12.54 9.13 32.32
N ASN A 430 -12.09 8.03 32.94
CA ASN A 430 -12.58 6.68 32.63
C ASN A 430 -13.40 6.20 33.82
N ASP A 431 -14.63 6.69 33.93
CA ASP A 431 -15.37 6.69 35.19
C ASP A 431 -15.62 5.28 35.77
N ILE A 432 -15.68 4.23 34.94
CA ILE A 432 -15.86 2.83 35.39
C ILE A 432 -14.57 2.00 35.49
N LEU A 433 -13.39 2.60 35.30
CA LEU A 433 -12.09 1.91 35.36
C LEU A 433 -11.79 1.42 36.77
N GLU A 434 -11.90 0.11 37.01
CA GLU A 434 -11.73 -0.49 38.35
C GLU A 434 -10.25 -0.61 38.76
N THR A 435 -9.36 -0.85 37.79
CA THR A 435 -7.92 -1.08 38.01
C THR A 435 -7.07 -0.75 36.79
N ILE A 436 -5.88 -0.20 37.04
CA ILE A 436 -4.77 -0.15 36.07
C ILE A 436 -3.82 -1.29 36.40
N SER A 437 -3.48 -2.10 35.41
CA SER A 437 -2.60 -3.27 35.53
C SER A 437 -1.84 -3.53 34.23
N GLY A 438 -1.00 -4.56 34.19
CA GLY A 438 -0.29 -4.96 32.97
C GLY A 438 0.83 -4.01 32.55
N PHE A 439 1.53 -3.41 33.51
CA PHE A 439 2.73 -2.58 33.31
C PHE A 439 3.97 -3.25 33.94
N ASN A 440 4.01 -4.58 33.91
CA ASN A 440 4.87 -5.43 34.75
C ASN A 440 6.40 -5.29 34.54
N SER A 441 6.83 -4.54 33.52
CA SER A 441 8.24 -4.28 33.24
C SER A 441 8.62 -2.80 33.38
N LEU A 442 7.66 -1.92 33.69
CA LEU A 442 7.83 -0.47 33.67
C LEU A 442 8.40 0.03 35.00
N THR A 443 9.60 0.60 34.95
CA THR A 443 10.35 1.04 36.14
C THR A 443 10.52 2.56 36.26
N ASN A 444 10.35 3.32 35.19
CA ASN A 444 10.54 4.77 35.19
C ASN A 444 9.44 5.45 34.38
N VAL A 445 9.02 6.64 34.76
CA VAL A 445 8.12 7.51 33.99
C VAL A 445 8.54 8.98 34.14
N ALA A 446 8.18 9.84 33.19
CA ALA A 446 8.24 11.27 33.42
C ALA A 446 7.06 11.71 34.29
N GLU A 447 5.84 11.44 33.86
CA GLU A 447 4.61 11.82 34.56
C GLU A 447 3.71 10.60 34.76
N LEU A 448 3.09 10.49 35.94
CA LEU A 448 1.95 9.61 36.20
C LEU A 448 0.76 10.45 36.65
N THR A 449 -0.21 10.66 35.76
CA THR A 449 -1.45 11.39 36.04
C THR A 449 -2.65 10.45 35.98
N ILE A 450 -3.30 10.27 37.14
CA ILE A 450 -4.54 9.48 37.31
C ILE A 450 -5.62 10.43 37.83
N PHE A 451 -6.58 10.78 36.97
CA PHE A 451 -7.56 11.83 37.23
C PHE A 451 -9.00 11.44 36.85
N ASN A 452 -9.99 11.55 37.76
CA ASN A 452 -11.40 11.31 37.43
C ASN A 452 -11.65 9.89 36.89
N ASN A 453 -11.25 8.87 37.64
CA ASN A 453 -11.57 7.47 37.35
C ASN A 453 -12.37 6.92 38.54
N ASP A 454 -13.65 7.29 38.60
CA ASP A 454 -14.43 7.25 39.85
C ASP A 454 -14.56 5.85 40.47
N ASN A 455 -14.66 4.78 39.68
CA ASN A 455 -14.72 3.40 40.20
C ASN A 455 -13.34 2.76 40.49
N MET A 456 -12.23 3.48 40.29
CA MET A 456 -10.90 2.92 40.50
C MET A 456 -10.68 2.60 41.99
N SER A 457 -10.60 1.30 42.31
CA SER A 457 -10.47 0.85 43.70
C SER A 457 -9.01 0.82 44.16
N SER A 458 -8.08 0.54 43.24
CA SER A 458 -6.65 0.43 43.51
C SER A 458 -5.79 0.73 42.27
N ILE A 459 -4.60 1.26 42.52
CA ILE A 459 -3.53 1.40 41.52
C ILE A 459 -2.55 0.24 41.70
N ILE A 460 -2.20 -0.46 40.61
CA ILE A 460 -1.23 -1.57 40.63
C ILE A 460 -0.07 -1.25 39.67
N LEU A 461 0.85 -0.41 40.14
CA LEU A 461 2.04 0.04 39.42
C LEU A 461 3.30 -0.18 40.25
N ASN A 462 3.34 -1.28 40.99
CA ASN A 462 4.34 -1.64 41.99
C ASN A 462 5.76 -1.85 41.43
N THR A 463 5.96 -1.75 40.13
CA THR A 463 7.25 -1.84 39.44
C THR A 463 7.92 -0.47 39.24
N ILE A 464 7.17 0.64 39.33
CA ILE A 464 7.71 1.99 39.14
C ILE A 464 8.66 2.33 40.29
N GLU A 465 9.92 2.59 39.94
CA GLU A 465 11.00 3.00 40.84
C GLU A 465 11.22 4.52 40.83
N THR A 466 11.03 5.20 39.69
CA THR A 466 11.18 6.67 39.59
C THR A 466 10.10 7.36 38.76
N ALA A 467 9.80 8.61 39.14
CA ALA A 467 8.97 9.55 38.39
C ALA A 467 9.58 10.96 38.40
N ASN A 468 9.23 11.84 37.45
CA ASN A 468 9.43 13.28 37.64
C ASN A 468 8.24 13.90 38.36
N THR A 469 7.01 13.56 37.96
CA THR A 469 5.76 14.07 38.53
C THR A 469 4.76 12.94 38.76
N ILE A 470 4.05 12.95 39.89
CA ILE A 470 2.91 12.07 40.15
C ILE A 470 1.71 12.92 40.60
N SER A 471 0.54 12.66 40.00
CA SER A 471 -0.71 13.38 40.28
C SER A 471 -1.88 12.39 40.36
N LEU A 472 -2.35 12.11 41.58
CA LEU A 472 -3.43 11.15 41.88
C LEU A 472 -4.65 11.89 42.41
N ASN A 473 -5.55 12.31 41.52
CA ASN A 473 -6.56 13.34 41.83
C ASN A 473 -7.98 12.91 41.45
N ASN A 474 -8.98 13.24 42.27
CA ASN A 474 -10.40 12.96 41.95
C ASN A 474 -10.69 11.50 41.57
N ASN A 475 -10.29 10.50 42.37
CA ASN A 475 -10.67 9.10 42.13
C ASN A 475 -11.54 8.61 43.29
N ASP A 476 -12.86 8.70 43.10
CA ASP A 476 -13.85 8.65 44.18
C ASP A 476 -13.87 7.34 45.00
N ASN A 477 -13.54 6.20 44.38
CA ASN A 477 -13.45 4.90 45.05
C ASN A 477 -12.01 4.43 45.36
N LEU A 478 -10.99 5.28 45.20
CA LEU A 478 -9.59 4.86 45.39
C LEU A 478 -9.30 4.61 46.88
N THR A 479 -8.95 3.37 47.21
CA THR A 479 -8.66 2.96 48.61
C THR A 479 -7.19 2.65 48.88
N ASN A 480 -6.40 2.30 47.85
CA ASN A 480 -5.03 1.84 47.99
C ASN A 480 -4.13 2.25 46.80
N ILE A 481 -2.90 2.66 47.10
CA ILE A 481 -1.88 3.04 46.11
C ILE A 481 -0.75 1.98 46.10
N GLY A 482 -0.68 1.17 45.05
CA GLY A 482 0.41 0.23 44.80
C GLY A 482 1.55 0.86 44.01
N LEU A 483 2.46 1.51 44.73
CA LEU A 483 3.71 2.13 44.24
C LEU A 483 4.89 1.77 45.17
N GLU A 484 4.94 0.52 45.62
CA GLU A 484 5.81 0.03 46.71
C GLU A 484 7.32 0.19 46.43
N ASN A 485 7.72 0.07 45.16
CA ASN A 485 9.11 0.21 44.75
C ASN A 485 9.53 1.65 44.46
N LEU A 486 8.62 2.64 44.57
CA LEU A 486 8.94 4.03 44.28
C LEU A 486 10.03 4.54 45.21
N ASN A 487 11.13 5.01 44.62
CA ASN A 487 12.34 5.48 45.31
C ASN A 487 12.57 6.99 45.11
N ASN A 488 12.19 7.55 43.95
CA ASN A 488 12.41 8.96 43.65
C ASN A 488 11.23 9.59 42.91
N VAL A 489 10.84 10.79 43.34
CA VAL A 489 10.05 11.74 42.55
C VAL A 489 10.86 13.04 42.45
N ALA A 490 11.09 13.53 41.24
CA ALA A 490 12.05 14.62 41.00
C ALA A 490 11.45 16.02 41.21
N THR A 491 10.18 16.23 40.84
CA THR A 491 9.55 17.56 40.73
C THR A 491 8.38 17.74 41.71
N SER A 492 7.33 16.91 41.64
CA SER A 492 6.14 17.04 42.49
C SER A 492 5.38 15.73 42.65
N PHE A 493 4.76 15.53 43.82
CA PHE A 493 3.88 14.40 44.10
C PHE A 493 2.62 14.91 44.80
N GLU A 494 1.52 14.94 44.07
CA GLU A 494 0.21 15.41 44.51
C GLU A 494 -0.78 14.24 44.64
N ILE A 495 -1.53 14.20 45.73
CA ILE A 495 -2.64 13.25 45.96
C ILE A 495 -3.82 14.03 46.54
N ASN A 496 -4.81 14.42 45.72
CA ASN A 496 -5.89 15.28 46.17
C ASN A 496 -7.29 14.78 45.82
N THR A 497 -8.26 15.04 46.72
CA THR A 497 -9.68 14.79 46.45
C THR A 497 -9.98 13.32 46.12
N ASN A 498 -9.37 12.37 46.84
CA ASN A 498 -9.74 10.95 46.78
C ASN A 498 -10.52 10.62 48.08
N PRO A 499 -11.85 10.82 48.12
CA PRO A 499 -12.64 10.95 49.36
C PRO A 499 -12.66 9.71 50.27
N ILE A 500 -12.36 8.51 49.75
CA ILE A 500 -12.27 7.28 50.55
C ILE A 500 -10.86 6.71 50.68
N LEU A 501 -9.84 7.41 50.18
CA LEU A 501 -8.45 6.99 50.30
C LEU A 501 -7.97 7.12 51.75
N THR A 502 -7.81 5.98 52.44
CA THR A 502 -7.25 5.95 53.80
C THR A 502 -5.94 5.18 53.94
N ASN A 503 -5.48 4.43 52.93
CA ASN A 503 -4.25 3.64 53.00
C ASN A 503 -3.16 4.17 52.06
N TYR A 504 -2.08 4.68 52.66
CA TYR A 504 -0.88 5.19 52.02
C TYR A 504 0.35 4.30 52.26
N CYS A 505 0.20 3.13 52.88
CA CYS A 505 1.33 2.30 53.28
C CYS A 505 2.17 1.78 52.10
N GLY A 506 1.61 1.71 50.90
CA GLY A 506 2.37 1.46 49.67
C GLY A 506 3.38 2.55 49.31
N LEU A 507 3.32 3.73 49.92
CA LEU A 507 4.27 4.84 49.72
C LEU A 507 5.36 4.94 50.80
N SER A 508 5.39 4.02 51.77
CA SER A 508 6.29 4.09 52.95
C SER A 508 7.78 4.19 52.58
N ASN A 509 8.19 3.55 51.48
CA ASN A 509 9.57 3.57 50.98
C ASN A 509 9.94 4.98 50.49
N TYR A 510 9.23 5.50 49.48
CA TYR A 510 9.41 6.86 48.99
C TYR A 510 9.30 7.91 50.10
N ALA A 511 8.29 7.83 50.97
CA ALA A 511 8.11 8.79 52.06
C ALA A 511 9.30 8.82 53.02
N SER A 512 9.93 7.68 53.30
CA SER A 512 11.14 7.60 54.13
C SER A 512 12.35 8.28 53.49
N LEU A 513 12.43 8.31 52.16
CA LEU A 513 13.47 9.01 51.40
C LEU A 513 13.15 10.52 51.29
N ALA A 514 11.90 10.87 50.98
CA ALA A 514 11.43 12.24 50.89
C ALA A 514 11.71 13.05 52.18
N VAL A 515 11.46 12.45 53.36
CA VAL A 515 11.78 13.07 54.66
C VAL A 515 13.29 13.34 54.83
N GLN A 516 14.16 12.49 54.29
CA GLN A 516 15.62 12.71 54.33
C GLN A 516 16.06 13.82 53.36
N GLU A 517 15.38 13.93 52.22
CA GLU A 517 15.64 14.93 51.17
C GLU A 517 14.93 16.28 51.40
N GLN A 518 14.10 16.41 52.44
CA GLN A 518 13.23 17.58 52.68
C GLN A 518 12.24 17.84 51.55
N LYS A 519 11.73 16.75 50.95
CA LYS A 519 10.60 16.74 50.00
C LYS A 519 9.31 16.40 50.75
N GLU A 520 8.18 16.94 50.29
CA GLU A 520 6.85 16.64 50.80
C GLU A 520 6.00 15.93 49.74
N ILE A 521 4.98 15.20 50.18
CA ILE A 521 3.87 14.74 49.32
C ILE A 521 2.70 15.66 49.63
N ASP A 522 2.17 16.34 48.60
CA ASP A 522 1.06 17.28 48.74
C ASP A 522 -0.27 16.50 48.82
N ILE A 523 -0.84 16.40 50.03
CA ILE A 523 -2.01 15.56 50.33
C ILE A 523 -3.15 16.40 50.91
N LEU A 524 -4.21 16.63 50.12
CA LEU A 524 -5.38 17.45 50.54
C LEU A 524 -6.72 16.82 50.12
N ASN A 525 -7.76 17.01 50.93
CA ASN A 525 -9.15 16.61 50.64
C ASN A 525 -9.38 15.10 50.40
N ASN A 526 -8.49 14.22 50.86
CA ASN A 526 -8.68 12.77 50.82
C ASN A 526 -9.40 12.25 52.08
N GLY A 527 -9.76 10.96 52.09
CA GLY A 527 -10.36 10.30 53.27
C GLY A 527 -9.47 10.35 54.52
N TYR A 528 -8.17 10.21 54.34
CA TYR A 528 -7.13 10.46 55.34
C TYR A 528 -6.05 11.36 54.73
N ASN A 529 -5.53 12.34 55.47
CA ASN A 529 -4.50 13.28 54.96
C ASN A 529 -3.29 13.27 55.90
N PRO A 530 -2.45 12.22 55.86
CA PRO A 530 -1.22 12.13 56.64
C PRO A 530 -0.15 13.12 56.13
N THR A 531 0.81 13.48 56.98
CA THR A 531 2.07 14.11 56.51
C THR A 531 3.03 13.06 55.96
N THR A 532 4.05 13.48 55.23
CA THR A 532 5.12 12.60 54.72
C THR A 532 5.77 11.76 55.82
N GLU A 533 6.01 12.31 57.01
CA GLU A 533 6.55 11.58 58.17
C GLU A 533 5.58 10.53 58.71
N MET A 534 4.28 10.78 58.65
CA MET A 534 3.25 9.82 59.05
C MET A 534 3.16 8.65 58.06
N ILE A 535 3.37 8.89 56.76
CA ILE A 535 3.49 7.82 55.76
C ILE A 535 4.77 7.01 55.96
N ALA A 536 5.91 7.67 56.23
CA ALA A 536 7.18 7.01 56.53
C ALA A 536 7.12 6.11 57.79
N ASN A 537 6.17 6.37 58.70
CA ASN A 537 5.88 5.49 59.82
C ASN A 537 4.83 4.43 59.46
N ALA A 538 5.26 3.18 59.32
CA ALA A 538 4.40 2.02 59.02
C ALA A 538 3.22 1.76 60.00
N THR A 539 3.13 2.49 61.13
CA THR A 539 1.97 2.45 62.04
C THR A 539 0.99 3.62 61.88
N GLN A 540 1.32 4.63 61.06
CA GLN A 540 0.53 5.84 60.81
C GLN A 540 0.20 6.06 59.33
N CYS A 541 0.67 5.19 58.43
CA CYS A 541 0.40 5.25 56.98
C CYS A 541 -1.03 4.88 56.56
N GLN A 542 -1.91 4.48 57.49
CA GLN A 542 -3.31 4.15 57.20
C GLN A 542 -4.26 4.54 58.34
N GLN A 543 -5.56 4.69 58.02
CA GLN A 543 -6.65 4.97 58.97
C GLN A 543 -7.85 4.03 58.79
#